data_AF-A0A3D1WXG4-F1
#
_entry.id   AF-A0A3D1WXG4-F1
#
_cell.length_a   1.000
_cell.length_b   1.000
_cell.length_c   1.000
_cell.angle_alpha   90.00
_cell.angle_beta   90.00
_cell.angle_gamma   90.00
#
_symmetry.space_group_name_H-M   'P 1'
#
loop_
_entity.id
_entity.type
_entity.pdbx_description
1 polymer ?
#
loop_
_entity_poly.entity_id
_entity_poly.type
_entity_poly.pdbx_seq_one_letter_code
_entity_poly.pdbx_strand_id
1 'polypeptide(L)'
;MPHTIALAGNPNSGKTSIFNELTGSTQYVGNWPGVTVEKKEGYLKGDKRHVVVDLPGIYSLSPYTLEEVVTRDFLLDGKPDLIINVVDATNLERNLYLTTQLVETGIPVLIALNMMDVLERNGDIIQVQVLSEALGCPIIETSAVSRAGLKDLVKTAVHMVDKAEGSGKVAKFSTPVEKALLQIEHLIATLVPPDTLRWFTIKVFEHDEKVMQRLNLSDQAAHQIATIIESVEKSMDDSAESLITNDRYEYLTGITAACHKKARKMGTLSVSDKIDRVVTNRWLALPIFFAVMWGVYFIAIQSVGDLFIGWIEWFFGDLIGANIALGLEAIGTSAWLVGLVVDGIIAGVGSVLTFVPQMMILFFFLALMEDCGYMARVAFIMDRIFRKFG
;
A
#
# COMPACT_ATOMS: atom_id res chain seq x y z
N MET A 1 25.31 -9.42 17.76
CA MET A 1 23.86 -9.20 17.60
C MET A 1 23.36 -10.12 16.49
N PRO A 2 22.10 -10.57 16.49
CA PRO A 2 21.56 -11.30 15.34
C PRO A 2 21.57 -10.39 14.10
N HIS A 3 21.74 -10.99 12.91
CA HIS A 3 21.55 -10.27 11.65
C HIS A 3 20.08 -9.95 11.46
N THR A 4 19.80 -8.75 10.98
CA THR A 4 18.45 -8.22 10.79
C THR A 4 18.06 -8.29 9.32
N ILE A 5 16.99 -9.02 9.03
CA ILE A 5 16.39 -9.11 7.71
C ILE A 5 15.09 -8.32 7.72
N ALA A 6 15.03 -7.27 6.92
CA ALA A 6 13.82 -6.48 6.72
C ALA A 6 12.91 -7.16 5.69
N LEU A 7 11.65 -7.39 6.04
CA LEU A 7 10.64 -7.83 5.08
C LEU A 7 9.80 -6.61 4.64
N ALA A 8 10.00 -6.17 3.40
CA ALA A 8 9.33 -5.01 2.81
C ALA A 8 8.43 -5.45 1.64
N GLY A 9 7.49 -4.60 1.24
CA GLY A 9 6.62 -4.86 0.09
C GLY A 9 5.34 -4.03 0.13
N ASN A 10 4.57 -4.08 -0.96
CA ASN A 10 3.27 -3.43 -1.01
C ASN A 10 2.25 -4.09 -0.09
N PRO A 11 1.20 -3.35 0.35
CA PRO A 11 0.00 -3.96 0.88
C PRO A 11 -0.52 -5.06 -0.03
N ASN A 12 -1.01 -6.14 0.56
CA ASN A 12 -1.57 -7.30 -0.15
C ASN A 12 -0.59 -8.07 -1.07
N SER A 13 0.73 -7.83 -1.05
CA SER A 13 1.69 -8.61 -1.84
C SER A 13 1.96 -10.03 -1.31
N GLY A 14 1.32 -10.40 -0.20
CA GLY A 14 1.54 -11.68 0.50
C GLY A 14 2.68 -11.66 1.53
N LYS A 15 3.17 -10.47 1.88
CA LYS A 15 4.21 -10.22 2.90
C LYS A 15 3.96 -10.94 4.22
N THR A 16 2.77 -10.77 4.82
CA THR A 16 2.40 -11.42 6.09
C THR A 16 2.43 -12.95 6.00
N SER A 17 2.02 -13.51 4.85
CA SER A 17 2.04 -14.97 4.64
C SER A 17 3.47 -15.50 4.57
N ILE A 18 4.37 -14.79 3.88
CA ILE A 18 5.80 -15.11 3.85
C ILE A 18 6.40 -14.97 5.27
N PHE A 19 6.14 -13.88 5.98
CA PHE A 19 6.61 -13.66 7.35
C PHE A 19 6.25 -14.83 8.27
N ASN A 20 5.01 -15.29 8.22
CA ASN A 20 4.51 -16.39 9.04
C ASN A 20 5.21 -17.72 8.73
N GLU A 21 5.49 -18.01 7.45
CA GLU A 21 6.22 -19.23 7.10
C GLU A 21 7.70 -19.14 7.50
N LEU A 22 8.33 -17.96 7.38
CA LEU A 22 9.72 -17.73 7.76
C LEU A 22 9.96 -17.86 9.27
N THR A 23 9.04 -17.37 10.09
CA THR A 23 9.23 -17.24 11.55
C THR A 23 8.46 -18.28 12.37
N GLY A 24 7.43 -18.92 11.80
CA GLY A 24 6.58 -19.87 12.51
C GLY A 24 5.87 -19.24 13.71
N SER A 25 5.85 -19.95 14.86
CA SER A 25 5.17 -19.49 16.07
C SER A 25 6.02 -18.55 16.95
N THR A 26 7.28 -18.29 16.61
CA THR A 26 8.19 -17.46 17.40
C THR A 26 8.18 -16.02 16.90
N GLN A 27 7.03 -15.36 17.08
CA GLN A 27 6.80 -13.97 16.68
C GLN A 27 6.52 -13.13 17.92
N TYR A 28 7.07 -11.91 17.93
CA TYR A 28 6.76 -10.86 18.88
C TYR A 28 6.01 -9.76 18.13
N VAL A 29 4.91 -9.31 18.73
CA VAL A 29 4.08 -8.22 18.21
C VAL A 29 4.08 -7.09 19.23
N GLY A 30 4.47 -5.91 18.78
CA GLY A 30 4.45 -4.68 19.56
C GLY A 30 4.11 -3.49 18.67
N ASN A 31 4.51 -2.29 19.10
CA ASN A 31 4.37 -1.07 18.29
C ASN A 31 5.75 -0.47 18.02
N TRP A 32 5.86 0.23 16.89
CA TRP A 32 7.02 1.06 16.61
C TRP A 32 7.12 2.20 17.63
N PRO A 33 8.34 2.62 18.03
CA PRO A 33 8.52 3.65 19.04
C PRO A 33 7.80 4.96 18.68
N GLY A 34 6.96 5.46 19.59
CA GLY A 34 6.30 6.76 19.44
C GLY A 34 5.12 6.82 18.48
N VAL A 35 4.68 5.69 17.90
CA VAL A 35 3.55 5.63 16.96
C VAL A 35 2.66 4.40 17.21
N THR A 36 1.45 4.40 16.66
CA THR A 36 0.48 3.29 16.76
C THR A 36 0.65 2.24 15.67
N VAL A 37 1.77 2.27 14.94
CA VAL A 37 2.05 1.32 13.86
C VAL A 37 2.53 0.00 14.47
N GLU A 38 1.90 -1.11 14.09
CA GLU A 38 2.24 -2.45 14.55
C GLU A 38 3.65 -2.86 14.07
N LYS A 39 4.45 -3.43 14.98
CA LYS A 39 5.77 -3.99 14.70
C LYS A 39 5.73 -5.50 14.94
N LYS A 40 6.03 -6.30 13.91
CA LYS A 40 6.24 -7.75 14.07
C LYS A 40 7.69 -8.09 13.85
N GLU A 41 8.24 -8.91 14.73
CA GLU A 41 9.58 -9.44 14.60
C GLU A 41 9.61 -10.90 15.03
N GLY A 42 10.46 -11.70 14.42
CA GLY A 42 10.56 -13.11 14.75
C GLY A 42 11.88 -13.70 14.28
N TYR A 43 12.37 -14.71 15.01
CA TYR A 43 13.57 -15.42 14.59
C TYR A 43 13.26 -16.30 13.38
N LEU A 44 14.23 -16.40 12.46
CA LEU A 44 14.13 -17.31 11.33
C LEU A 44 14.02 -18.77 11.83
N LYS A 45 13.08 -19.52 11.27
CA LYS A 45 12.82 -20.90 11.67
C LYS A 45 14.05 -21.78 11.46
N GLY A 46 14.58 -22.32 12.55
CA GLY A 46 15.77 -23.18 12.53
C GLY A 46 17.10 -22.45 12.54
N ASP A 47 17.11 -21.10 12.50
CA ASP A 47 18.35 -20.31 12.63
C ASP A 47 18.11 -19.02 13.44
N LYS A 48 18.41 -19.08 14.75
CA LYS A 48 18.26 -17.96 15.67
C LYS A 48 19.30 -16.84 15.49
N ARG A 49 20.26 -16.99 14.57
CA ARG A 49 21.23 -15.93 14.24
C ARG A 49 20.60 -14.81 13.42
N HIS A 50 19.44 -15.07 12.81
CA HIS A 50 18.73 -14.13 11.95
C HIS A 50 17.39 -13.75 12.57
N VAL A 51 17.12 -12.45 12.66
CA VAL A 51 15.82 -11.89 13.04
C VAL A 51 15.18 -11.29 11.80
N VAL A 52 13.92 -11.65 11.54
CA VAL A 52 13.10 -11.08 10.48
C VAL A 52 12.20 -10.02 11.11
N VAL A 53 12.23 -8.81 10.56
CA VAL A 53 11.38 -7.69 10.97
C VAL A 53 10.38 -7.43 9.84
N ASP A 54 9.09 -7.55 10.13
CA ASP A 54 8.02 -7.22 9.19
C ASP A 54 7.81 -5.70 9.19
N LEU A 55 8.08 -5.07 8.05
CA LEU A 55 7.83 -3.65 7.87
C LEU A 55 6.37 -3.42 7.43
N PRO A 56 5.75 -2.28 7.76
CA PRO A 56 4.44 -1.92 7.23
C PRO A 56 4.36 -2.08 5.70
N GLY A 57 3.18 -2.47 5.20
CA GLY A 57 2.95 -2.51 3.76
C GLY A 57 2.90 -1.10 3.20
N ILE A 58 3.81 -0.76 2.29
CA ILE A 58 3.97 0.60 1.76
C ILE A 58 4.08 0.61 0.24
N TYR A 59 3.72 1.72 -0.41
CA TYR A 59 3.86 1.87 -1.86
C TYR A 59 5.10 2.66 -2.27
N SER A 60 5.62 3.51 -1.39
CA SER A 60 6.78 4.36 -1.61
C SER A 60 7.57 4.56 -0.31
N LEU A 61 8.79 5.09 -0.37
CA LEU A 61 9.53 5.59 0.80
C LEU A 61 9.36 7.12 0.97
N SER A 62 8.28 7.69 0.43
CA SER A 62 7.92 9.09 0.62
C SER A 62 7.12 9.27 1.91
N PRO A 63 7.20 10.42 2.60
CA PRO A 63 6.70 10.57 3.97
C PRO A 63 5.20 10.92 4.08
N TYR A 64 4.31 10.36 3.26
CA TYR A 64 2.89 10.71 3.30
C TYR A 64 2.13 10.02 4.43
N THR A 65 2.57 8.83 4.84
CA THR A 65 1.94 8.03 5.91
C THR A 65 2.93 7.73 7.03
N LEU A 66 2.40 7.41 8.22
CA LEU A 66 3.24 7.00 9.36
C LEU A 66 3.99 5.71 9.06
N GLU A 67 3.34 4.79 8.34
CA GLU A 67 3.89 3.51 7.88
C GLU A 67 5.11 3.70 6.98
N GLU A 68 5.05 4.63 6.03
CA GLU A 68 6.17 4.97 5.15
C GLU A 68 7.32 5.61 5.91
N VAL A 69 7.02 6.54 6.83
CA VAL A 69 8.02 7.19 7.68
C VAL A 69 8.74 6.15 8.55
N VAL A 70 7.99 5.29 9.24
CA VAL A 70 8.54 4.21 10.08
C VAL A 70 9.43 3.28 9.26
N THR A 71 8.96 2.87 8.08
CA THR A 71 9.71 1.96 7.21
C THR A 71 11.00 2.60 6.74
N ARG A 72 10.93 3.85 6.27
CA ARG A 72 12.08 4.62 5.82
C ARG A 72 13.11 4.81 6.93
N ASP A 73 12.68 5.26 8.11
CA ASP A 73 13.57 5.53 9.23
C ASP A 73 14.23 4.23 9.72
N PHE A 74 13.49 3.11 9.76
CA PHE A 74 14.07 1.80 10.07
C PHE A 74 15.13 1.36 9.05
N LEU A 75 14.90 1.55 7.75
CA LEU A 75 15.87 1.18 6.73
C LEU A 75 17.13 2.06 6.83
N LEU A 76 16.98 3.38 6.97
CA LEU A 76 18.11 4.31 6.95
C LEU A 76 18.91 4.34 8.25
N ASP A 77 18.23 4.31 9.40
CA ASP A 77 18.86 4.42 10.72
C ASP A 77 19.14 3.06 11.34
N GLY A 78 18.24 2.10 11.12
CA GLY A 78 18.39 0.73 11.62
C GLY A 78 19.35 -0.12 10.79
N LYS A 79 19.55 0.21 9.50
CA LYS A 79 20.48 -0.45 8.56
C LYS A 79 20.45 -1.98 8.65
N PRO A 80 19.33 -2.63 8.30
CA PRO A 80 19.26 -4.08 8.27
C PRO A 80 20.30 -4.66 7.29
N ASP A 81 20.74 -5.90 7.55
CA ASP A 81 21.75 -6.59 6.74
C ASP A 81 21.22 -6.99 5.35
N LEU A 82 19.90 -7.16 5.22
CA LEU A 82 19.23 -7.56 3.98
C LEU A 82 17.77 -7.08 3.97
N ILE A 83 17.28 -6.69 2.79
CA ILE A 83 15.85 -6.52 2.50
C ILE A 83 15.37 -7.71 1.69
N ILE A 84 14.38 -8.44 2.20
CA ILE A 84 13.52 -9.30 1.39
C ILE A 84 12.34 -8.44 0.93
N ASN A 85 12.31 -8.13 -0.36
CA ASN A 85 11.27 -7.34 -0.97
C ASN A 85 10.22 -8.26 -1.62
N VAL A 86 9.00 -8.27 -1.07
CA VAL A 86 7.89 -9.10 -1.53
C VAL A 86 7.11 -8.36 -2.62
N VAL A 87 7.25 -8.86 -3.85
CA VAL A 87 6.70 -8.27 -5.07
C VAL A 87 5.58 -9.16 -5.60
N ASP A 88 4.37 -8.62 -5.74
CA ASP A 88 3.26 -9.33 -6.40
C ASP A 88 3.50 -9.40 -7.92
N ALA A 89 3.70 -10.62 -8.43
CA ALA A 89 3.95 -10.89 -9.84
C ALA A 89 2.81 -10.45 -10.76
N THR A 90 1.57 -10.44 -10.27
CA THR A 90 0.39 -10.05 -11.07
C THR A 90 0.30 -8.54 -11.31
N ASN A 91 0.97 -7.74 -10.48
CA ASN A 91 1.04 -6.30 -10.59
C ASN A 91 2.49 -5.80 -10.53
N LEU A 92 3.32 -6.40 -11.39
CA LEU A 92 4.78 -6.28 -11.36
C LEU A 92 5.27 -4.82 -11.34
N GLU A 93 4.87 -4.01 -12.34
CA GLU A 93 5.38 -2.63 -12.49
C GLU A 93 5.13 -1.76 -11.26
N ARG A 94 3.90 -1.81 -10.72
CA ARG A 94 3.52 -1.08 -9.52
C ARG A 94 4.35 -1.49 -8.30
N ASN A 95 4.61 -2.79 -8.13
CA ASN A 95 5.43 -3.29 -7.03
C ASN A 95 6.92 -2.95 -7.21
N LEU A 96 7.40 -2.93 -8.45
CA LEU A 96 8.77 -2.55 -8.76
C LEU A 96 9.06 -1.07 -8.49
N TYR A 97 8.05 -0.20 -8.44
CA TYR A 97 8.21 1.19 -8.03
C TYR A 97 8.87 1.32 -6.65
N LEU A 98 8.33 0.62 -5.63
CA LEU A 98 8.96 0.55 -4.31
C LEU A 98 10.36 -0.07 -4.38
N THR A 99 10.53 -1.09 -5.22
CA THR A 99 11.81 -1.80 -5.39
C THR A 99 12.94 -0.87 -5.80
N THR A 100 12.69 0.08 -6.70
CA THR A 100 13.71 1.07 -7.11
C THR A 100 14.21 1.90 -5.92
N GLN A 101 13.31 2.28 -5.02
CA GLN A 101 13.65 3.07 -3.83
C GLN A 101 14.37 2.24 -2.76
N LEU A 102 13.98 0.97 -2.59
CA LEU A 102 14.67 0.05 -1.68
C LEU A 102 16.12 -0.18 -2.11
N VAL A 103 16.37 -0.33 -3.42
CA VAL A 103 17.73 -0.46 -3.96
C VAL A 103 18.57 0.80 -3.70
N GLU A 104 17.98 1.99 -3.76
CA GLU A 104 18.68 3.25 -3.52
C GLU A 104 19.13 3.42 -2.07
N THR A 105 18.56 2.69 -1.11
CA THR A 105 19.00 2.72 0.29
C THR A 105 20.41 2.15 0.51
N GLY A 106 20.97 1.47 -0.49
CA GLY A 106 22.28 0.82 -0.42
C GLY A 106 22.28 -0.52 0.31
N ILE A 107 21.14 -0.94 0.87
CA ILE A 107 21.00 -2.23 1.55
C ILE A 107 20.82 -3.33 0.49
N PRO A 108 21.46 -4.51 0.64
CA PRO A 108 21.24 -5.64 -0.25
C PRO A 108 19.74 -6.00 -0.35
N VAL A 109 19.25 -6.20 -1.59
CA VAL A 109 17.85 -6.53 -1.86
C VAL A 109 17.73 -7.91 -2.50
N LEU A 110 16.93 -8.78 -1.89
CA LEU A 110 16.47 -10.06 -2.43
C LEU A 110 14.97 -9.94 -2.76
N ILE A 111 14.59 -10.23 -4.00
CA ILE A 111 13.18 -10.13 -4.42
C ILE A 111 12.51 -11.50 -4.24
N ALA A 112 11.45 -11.54 -3.43
CA ALA A 112 10.49 -12.64 -3.42
C ALA A 112 9.37 -12.30 -4.41
N LEU A 113 9.47 -12.82 -5.63
CA LEU A 113 8.44 -12.64 -6.66
C LEU A 113 7.29 -13.58 -6.34
N ASN A 114 6.28 -13.05 -5.65
CA ASN A 114 5.18 -13.81 -5.06
C ASN A 114 3.94 -13.85 -5.96
N MET A 115 2.98 -14.70 -5.62
CA MET A 115 1.75 -14.94 -6.40
C MET A 115 2.00 -15.54 -7.79
N MET A 116 3.08 -16.30 -7.95
CA MET A 116 3.39 -16.99 -9.21
C MET A 116 2.30 -17.98 -9.63
N ASP A 117 1.59 -18.59 -8.66
CA ASP A 117 0.44 -19.45 -8.94
C ASP A 117 -0.74 -18.71 -9.57
N VAL A 118 -0.94 -17.43 -9.21
CA VAL A 118 -1.98 -16.59 -9.82
C VAL A 118 -1.54 -16.12 -11.20
N LEU A 119 -0.27 -15.75 -11.37
CA LEU A 119 0.32 -15.37 -12.66
C LEU A 119 0.18 -16.51 -13.68
N GLU A 120 0.55 -17.74 -13.30
CA GLU A 120 0.43 -18.94 -14.14
C GLU A 120 -1.02 -19.21 -14.53
N ARG A 121 -1.97 -19.07 -13.59
CA ARG A 121 -3.42 -19.22 -13.88
C ARG A 121 -3.94 -18.17 -14.85
N ASN A 122 -3.40 -16.96 -14.82
CA ASN A 122 -3.72 -15.89 -15.76
C ASN A 122 -3.08 -16.10 -17.15
N GLY A 123 -2.12 -17.02 -17.25
CA GLY A 123 -1.38 -17.34 -18.48
C GLY A 123 -0.26 -16.33 -18.81
N ASP A 124 0.04 -15.42 -17.89
CA ASP A 124 1.13 -14.46 -18.02
C ASP A 124 2.47 -15.13 -17.74
N ILE A 125 3.55 -14.68 -18.40
CA ILE A 125 4.89 -15.23 -18.23
C ILE A 125 5.87 -14.10 -17.92
N ILE A 126 6.61 -14.24 -16.83
CA ILE A 126 7.71 -13.34 -16.47
C ILE A 126 9.04 -14.07 -16.69
N GLN A 127 9.93 -13.48 -17.49
CA GLN A 127 11.31 -13.95 -17.67
C GLN A 127 12.15 -13.48 -16.48
N VAL A 128 12.17 -14.28 -15.41
CA VAL A 128 12.78 -13.94 -14.12
C VAL A 128 14.27 -13.62 -14.24
N GLN A 129 15.01 -14.33 -15.08
CA GLN A 129 16.45 -14.10 -15.29
C GLN A 129 16.70 -12.72 -15.91
N VAL A 130 15.90 -12.33 -16.91
CA VAL A 130 15.98 -11.00 -17.55
C VAL A 130 15.65 -9.91 -16.53
N LEU A 131 14.61 -10.12 -15.72
CA LEU A 131 14.22 -9.18 -14.67
C LEU A 131 15.32 -9.03 -13.59
N SER A 132 15.91 -10.15 -13.18
CA SER A 132 17.00 -10.20 -12.20
C SER A 132 18.24 -9.46 -12.69
N GLU A 133 18.64 -9.69 -13.95
CA GLU A 133 19.76 -8.98 -14.56
C GLU A 133 19.49 -7.48 -14.72
N ALA A 134 18.27 -7.10 -15.09
CA ALA A 134 17.88 -5.70 -15.27
C ALA A 134 17.89 -4.93 -13.94
N LEU A 135 17.34 -5.53 -12.88
CA LEU A 135 17.29 -4.93 -11.53
C LEU A 135 18.58 -5.12 -10.74
N GLY A 136 19.49 -6.00 -11.17
CA GLY A 136 20.69 -6.37 -10.42
C GLY A 136 20.41 -7.09 -9.10
N CYS A 137 19.18 -7.52 -8.85
CA CYS A 137 18.78 -8.17 -7.61
C CYS A 137 18.54 -9.67 -7.87
N PRO A 138 18.97 -10.58 -6.99
CA PRO A 138 18.51 -11.97 -7.02
C PRO A 138 16.99 -12.02 -6.84
N ILE A 139 16.34 -12.91 -7.59
CA ILE A 139 14.88 -13.08 -7.57
C ILE A 139 14.57 -14.55 -7.33
N ILE A 140 13.71 -14.82 -6.35
CA ILE A 140 13.16 -16.14 -6.08
C ILE A 140 11.66 -16.11 -6.34
N GLU A 141 11.20 -16.98 -7.22
CA GLU A 141 9.79 -17.22 -7.47
C GLU A 141 9.16 -17.88 -6.25
N THR A 142 8.05 -17.32 -5.75
CA THR A 142 7.38 -17.80 -4.55
C THR A 142 5.88 -17.87 -4.76
N SER A 143 5.25 -18.79 -4.03
CA SER A 143 3.81 -18.79 -3.83
C SER A 143 3.53 -19.14 -2.38
N ALA A 144 2.97 -18.18 -1.65
CA ALA A 144 2.61 -18.39 -0.25
C ALA A 144 1.56 -19.50 -0.06
N VAL A 145 0.65 -19.69 -1.04
CA VAL A 145 -0.42 -20.68 -0.98
C VAL A 145 0.14 -22.10 -1.14
N SER A 146 1.02 -22.32 -2.11
CA SER A 146 1.63 -23.64 -2.35
C SER A 146 2.92 -23.88 -1.56
N ARG A 147 3.42 -22.85 -0.88
CA ARG A 147 4.74 -22.79 -0.19
C ARG A 147 5.93 -23.06 -1.11
N ALA A 148 5.74 -22.93 -2.42
CA ALA A 148 6.80 -23.07 -3.40
C ALA A 148 7.83 -21.93 -3.25
N GLY A 149 9.12 -22.25 -3.45
CA GLY A 149 10.23 -21.28 -3.45
C GLY A 149 10.66 -20.74 -2.08
N LEU A 150 9.88 -20.94 -1.00
CA LEU A 150 10.19 -20.35 0.31
C LEU A 150 11.48 -20.90 0.93
N LYS A 151 11.80 -22.19 0.72
CA LYS A 151 13.07 -22.77 1.18
C LYS A 151 14.27 -22.15 0.46
N ASP A 152 14.14 -21.91 -0.84
CA ASP A 152 15.20 -21.31 -1.65
C ASP A 152 15.35 -19.81 -1.32
N LEU A 153 14.26 -19.12 -1.01
CA LEU A 153 14.26 -17.75 -0.52
C LEU A 153 15.06 -17.64 0.78
N VAL A 154 14.77 -18.50 1.77
CA VAL A 154 15.50 -18.54 3.05
C VAL A 154 16.97 -18.82 2.84
N LYS A 155 17.29 -19.85 2.06
CA LYS A 155 18.68 -20.25 1.79
C LYS A 155 19.46 -19.12 1.13
N THR A 156 18.86 -18.43 0.17
CA THR A 156 19.48 -17.30 -0.54
C THR A 156 19.65 -16.10 0.39
N ALA A 157 18.64 -15.79 1.22
CA ALA A 157 18.70 -14.70 2.18
C ALA A 157 19.85 -14.88 3.18
N VAL A 158 19.95 -16.06 3.80
CA VAL A 158 21.03 -16.39 4.74
C VAL A 158 22.40 -16.30 4.05
N HIS A 159 22.51 -16.79 2.80
CA HIS A 159 23.75 -16.71 2.04
C HIS A 159 24.19 -15.28 1.75
N MET A 160 23.25 -14.40 1.37
CA MET A 160 23.52 -12.99 1.08
C MET A 160 23.97 -12.23 2.32
N VAL A 161 23.30 -12.47 3.46
CA VAL A 161 23.68 -11.89 4.75
C VAL A 161 25.09 -12.33 5.15
N ASP A 162 25.38 -13.64 5.09
CA ASP A 162 26.67 -14.19 5.51
C ASP A 162 27.85 -13.67 4.65
N LYS A 163 27.61 -13.32 3.38
CA LYS A 163 28.63 -12.85 2.45
C LYS A 163 28.68 -11.34 2.24
N ALA A 164 27.72 -10.59 2.78
CA ALA A 164 27.47 -9.19 2.42
C ALA A 164 27.40 -8.99 0.88
N GLU A 165 26.80 -9.96 0.18
CA GLU A 165 26.66 -9.96 -1.28
C GLU A 165 25.23 -9.57 -1.66
N GLY A 166 25.11 -8.62 -2.58
CA GLY A 166 23.83 -8.19 -3.16
C GLY A 166 23.77 -6.68 -3.28
N SER A 167 23.66 -6.19 -4.50
CA SER A 167 23.42 -4.78 -4.76
C SER A 167 22.51 -4.67 -5.98
N GLY A 168 21.36 -4.02 -5.82
CA GLY A 168 20.53 -3.70 -6.97
C GLY A 168 21.20 -2.68 -7.89
N LYS A 169 20.77 -2.66 -9.15
CA LYS A 169 21.10 -1.59 -10.09
C LYS A 169 20.19 -0.41 -9.80
N VAL A 170 20.80 0.71 -9.40
CA VAL A 170 20.10 1.98 -9.21
C VAL A 170 19.44 2.42 -10.52
N ALA A 171 18.20 2.88 -10.43
CA ALA A 171 17.46 3.41 -11.58
C ALA A 171 18.16 4.65 -12.15
N LYS A 172 18.24 4.71 -13.48
CA LYS A 172 18.74 5.88 -14.21
C LYS A 172 17.56 6.71 -14.69
N PHE A 173 17.62 8.00 -14.41
CA PHE A 173 16.61 8.96 -14.80
C PHE A 173 16.99 9.65 -16.11
N SER A 174 16.12 10.56 -16.56
CA SER A 174 16.35 11.36 -17.74
C SER A 174 17.64 12.18 -17.62
N THR A 175 18.25 12.51 -18.76
CA THR A 175 19.54 13.24 -18.76
C THR A 175 19.51 14.58 -18.02
N PRO A 176 18.45 15.41 -18.11
CA PRO A 176 18.36 16.64 -17.33
C PRO A 176 18.35 16.37 -15.82
N VAL A 177 17.54 15.40 -15.38
CA VAL A 177 17.44 15.01 -13.95
C VAL A 177 18.76 14.44 -13.44
N GLU A 178 19.40 13.52 -14.17
CA GLU A 178 20.70 12.97 -13.75
C GLU A 178 21.80 14.02 -13.62
N LYS A 179 21.82 15.03 -14.51
CA LYS A 179 22.78 16.14 -14.39
C LYS A 179 22.55 16.96 -13.12
N ALA A 180 21.29 17.24 -12.78
CA ALA A 180 20.95 17.94 -11.55
C ALA A 180 21.27 17.12 -10.31
N LEU A 181 20.96 15.82 -10.31
CA LEU A 181 21.31 14.91 -9.23
C LEU A 181 22.82 14.87 -9.00
N LEU A 182 23.65 14.79 -10.04
CA LEU A 182 25.10 14.84 -9.89
C LEU A 182 25.61 16.15 -9.26
N GLN A 183 24.98 17.28 -9.57
CA GLN A 183 25.33 18.57 -8.96
C GLN A 183 24.93 18.61 -7.47
N ILE A 184 23.73 18.15 -7.14
CA ILE A 184 23.24 18.05 -5.76
C ILE A 184 24.11 17.08 -4.96
N GLU A 185 24.46 15.94 -5.54
CA GLU A 185 25.31 14.91 -4.95
C GLU A 185 26.65 15.51 -4.49
N HIS A 186 27.29 16.33 -5.33
CA HIS A 186 28.54 17.00 -4.97
C HIS A 186 28.40 17.95 -3.77
N LEU A 187 27.24 18.59 -3.61
CA LEU A 187 26.97 19.51 -2.50
C LEU A 187 26.71 18.78 -1.17
N ILE A 188 26.15 17.56 -1.21
CA ILE A 188 25.77 16.82 0.00
C ILE A 188 26.67 15.61 0.31
N ALA A 189 27.62 15.26 -0.55
CA ALA A 189 28.47 14.07 -0.42
C ALA A 189 29.21 13.93 0.92
N THR A 190 29.52 15.04 1.59
CA THR A 190 30.21 15.04 2.88
C THR A 190 29.26 14.96 4.09
N LEU A 191 27.96 15.11 3.87
CA LEU A 191 26.93 15.17 4.92
C LEU A 191 26.29 13.80 5.19
N VAL A 192 26.42 12.86 4.24
CA VAL A 192 25.75 11.56 4.30
C VAL A 192 26.72 10.41 3.98
N PRO A 193 26.47 9.19 4.49
CA PRO A 193 27.24 8.02 4.12
C PRO A 193 27.18 7.74 2.60
N PRO A 194 28.29 7.29 1.97
CA PRO A 194 28.34 7.00 0.54
C PRO A 194 27.25 6.03 0.05
N ASP A 195 26.94 5.00 0.84
CA ASP A 195 25.98 3.96 0.46
C ASP A 195 24.54 4.50 0.34
N THR A 196 24.23 5.58 1.06
CA THR A 196 22.90 6.23 1.06
C THR A 196 22.88 7.53 0.25
N LEU A 197 24.02 7.95 -0.31
CA LEU A 197 24.18 9.24 -0.96
C LEU A 197 23.16 9.45 -2.07
N ARG A 198 22.97 8.46 -2.94
CA ARG A 198 22.00 8.53 -4.02
C ARG A 198 20.57 8.74 -3.52
N TRP A 199 20.15 8.02 -2.49
CA TRP A 199 18.83 8.16 -1.89
C TRP A 199 18.61 9.58 -1.35
N PHE A 200 19.58 10.11 -0.62
CA PHE A 200 19.52 11.49 -0.10
C PHE A 200 19.48 12.53 -1.23
N THR A 201 20.30 12.36 -2.27
CA THR A 201 20.32 13.26 -3.44
C THR A 201 18.95 13.32 -4.12
N ILE A 202 18.30 12.16 -4.32
CA ILE A 202 16.96 12.11 -4.92
C ILE A 202 15.94 12.81 -4.03
N LYS A 203 15.96 12.54 -2.71
CA LYS A 203 15.00 13.16 -1.77
C LYS A 203 15.19 14.66 -1.62
N VAL A 204 16.43 15.14 -1.71
CA VAL A 204 16.74 16.58 -1.79
C VAL A 204 16.18 17.19 -3.07
N PHE A 205 16.34 16.51 -4.22
CA PHE A 205 15.76 16.96 -5.48
C PHE A 205 14.23 17.01 -5.43
N GLU A 206 13.58 16.03 -4.80
CA GLU A 206 12.12 15.98 -4.55
C GLU A 206 11.62 17.00 -3.51
N HIS A 207 12.48 17.86 -2.95
CA HIS A 207 12.14 18.79 -1.88
C HIS A 207 11.56 18.12 -0.60
N ASP A 208 12.02 16.92 -0.23
CA ASP A 208 11.59 16.26 1.02
C ASP A 208 11.99 17.10 2.25
N GLU A 209 11.01 17.72 2.91
CA GLU A 209 11.22 18.62 4.02
C GLU A 209 11.97 17.96 5.19
N LYS A 210 11.68 16.69 5.50
CA LYS A 210 12.31 15.98 6.61
C LYS A 210 13.78 15.70 6.31
N VAL A 211 14.09 15.35 5.07
CA VAL A 211 15.47 15.14 4.63
C VAL A 211 16.25 16.46 4.63
N MET A 212 15.67 17.53 4.11
CA MET A 212 16.31 18.85 4.10
C MET A 212 16.61 19.36 5.51
N GLN A 213 15.68 19.16 6.46
CA GLN A 213 15.89 19.47 7.88
C GLN A 213 17.01 18.62 8.50
N ARG A 214 17.07 17.32 8.16
CA ARG A 214 18.09 16.38 8.67
C ARG A 214 19.50 16.70 8.19
N LEU A 215 19.65 17.20 6.96
CA LEU A 215 20.97 17.46 6.35
C LEU A 215 21.66 18.73 6.89
N ASN A 216 20.93 19.60 7.61
CA ASN A 216 21.45 20.85 8.19
C ASN A 216 22.34 21.64 7.20
N LEU A 217 21.81 21.86 5.99
CA LEU A 217 22.51 22.50 4.89
C LEU A 217 22.86 23.95 5.23
N SER A 218 24.04 24.42 4.81
CA SER A 218 24.37 25.85 4.85
C SER A 218 23.42 26.64 3.93
N ASP A 219 23.11 27.89 4.26
CA ASP A 219 22.24 28.76 3.45
C ASP A 219 22.71 28.84 1.99
N GLN A 220 24.03 28.86 1.76
CA GLN A 220 24.62 28.86 0.43
C GLN A 220 24.31 27.56 -0.33
N ALA A 221 24.51 26.40 0.29
CA ALA A 221 24.23 25.11 -0.33
C ALA A 221 22.73 24.93 -0.60
N ALA A 222 21.88 25.32 0.34
CA ALA A 222 20.43 25.29 0.19
C ALA A 222 19.95 26.15 -0.99
N HIS A 223 20.48 27.37 -1.11
CA HIS A 223 20.15 28.24 -2.25
C HIS A 223 20.63 27.65 -3.59
N GLN A 224 21.85 27.08 -3.63
CA GLN A 224 22.36 26.43 -4.84
C GLN A 224 21.50 25.25 -5.28
N ILE A 225 21.11 24.38 -4.34
CA ILE A 225 20.22 23.25 -4.58
C ILE A 225 18.87 23.74 -5.13
N ALA A 226 18.25 24.74 -4.50
CA ALA A 226 16.97 25.29 -4.97
C ALA A 226 17.08 25.84 -6.41
N THR A 227 18.18 26.53 -6.75
CA THR A 227 18.42 27.03 -8.11
C THR A 227 18.59 25.90 -9.12
N ILE A 228 19.27 24.81 -8.75
CA ILE A 228 19.43 23.62 -9.59
C ILE A 228 18.05 23.02 -9.88
N ILE A 229 17.23 22.79 -8.86
CA ILE A 229 15.92 22.16 -8.99
C ILE A 229 15.00 23.04 -9.84
N GLU A 230 14.87 24.34 -9.51
CA GLU A 230 14.06 25.29 -10.28
C GLU A 230 14.45 25.35 -11.77
N SER A 231 15.75 25.20 -12.07
CA SER A 231 16.21 25.21 -13.46
C SER A 231 15.70 24.01 -14.26
N VAL A 232 15.63 22.84 -13.62
CA VAL A 232 15.10 21.62 -14.24
C VAL A 232 13.59 21.72 -14.37
N GLU A 233 12.89 22.09 -13.31
CA GLU A 233 11.42 22.24 -13.31
C GLU A 233 10.95 23.20 -14.41
N LYS A 234 11.58 24.38 -14.52
CA LYS A 234 11.25 25.34 -15.60
C LYS A 234 11.58 24.81 -17.00
N SER A 235 12.64 24.01 -17.14
CA SER A 235 13.03 23.47 -18.45
C SER A 235 12.13 22.31 -18.91
N MET A 236 11.57 21.56 -17.96
CA MET A 236 10.73 20.39 -18.23
C MET A 236 9.23 20.66 -18.06
N ASP A 237 8.86 21.82 -17.53
CA ASP A 237 7.47 22.25 -17.24
C ASP A 237 6.73 21.25 -16.33
N ASP A 238 7.43 20.74 -15.32
CA ASP A 238 6.89 19.79 -14.36
C ASP A 238 7.61 19.91 -13.01
N SER A 239 6.98 19.44 -11.93
CA SER A 239 7.55 19.47 -10.58
C SER A 239 8.64 18.40 -10.40
N ALA A 240 9.60 18.64 -9.50
CA ALA A 240 10.67 17.69 -9.24
C ALA A 240 10.16 16.30 -8.79
N GLU A 241 9.09 16.26 -7.99
CA GLU A 241 8.41 15.04 -7.54
C GLU A 241 7.80 14.26 -8.73
N SER A 242 7.09 14.98 -9.62
CA SER A 242 6.53 14.40 -10.84
C SER A 242 7.62 13.84 -11.75
N LEU A 243 8.72 14.57 -11.92
CA LEU A 243 9.83 14.18 -12.79
C LEU A 243 10.47 12.86 -12.32
N ILE A 244 10.78 12.73 -11.03
CA ILE A 244 11.31 11.48 -10.48
C ILE A 244 10.30 10.35 -10.63
N THR A 245 9.02 10.62 -10.36
CA THR A 245 7.97 9.60 -10.50
C THR A 245 7.84 9.11 -11.93
N ASN A 246 7.79 10.02 -12.90
CA ASN A 246 7.70 9.71 -14.33
C ASN A 246 8.93 8.93 -14.79
N ASP A 247 10.14 9.40 -14.47
CA ASP A 247 11.39 8.74 -14.87
C ASP A 247 11.51 7.33 -14.27
N ARG A 248 11.01 7.10 -13.03
CA ARG A 248 10.91 5.76 -12.44
C ARG A 248 9.96 4.86 -13.23
N TYR A 249 8.77 5.35 -13.57
CA TYR A 249 7.81 4.57 -14.36
C TYR A 249 8.33 4.29 -15.78
N GLU A 250 9.02 5.23 -16.42
CA GLU A 250 9.65 4.99 -17.71
C GLU A 250 10.75 3.93 -17.63
N TYR A 251 11.62 4.02 -16.63
CA TYR A 251 12.64 3.00 -16.34
C TYR A 251 12.02 1.61 -16.16
N LEU A 252 10.97 1.53 -15.34
CA LEU A 252 10.28 0.26 -15.06
C LEU A 252 9.52 -0.27 -16.27
N THR A 253 8.85 0.58 -17.04
CA THR A 253 8.19 0.21 -18.29
C THR A 253 9.17 -0.43 -19.26
N GLY A 254 10.39 0.12 -19.36
CA GLY A 254 11.47 -0.45 -20.16
C GLY A 254 11.86 -1.86 -19.71
N ILE A 255 11.98 -2.09 -18.40
CA ILE A 255 12.30 -3.41 -17.83
C ILE A 255 11.15 -4.40 -18.04
N THR A 256 9.92 -4.01 -17.69
CA THR A 256 8.77 -4.90 -17.75
C THR A 256 8.43 -5.28 -19.19
N ALA A 257 8.60 -4.38 -20.15
CA ALA A 257 8.43 -4.70 -21.58
C ALA A 257 9.39 -5.80 -22.07
N ALA A 258 10.59 -5.90 -21.51
CA ALA A 258 11.58 -6.91 -21.87
C ALA A 258 11.31 -8.27 -21.21
N CYS A 259 10.78 -8.29 -19.98
CA CYS A 259 10.65 -9.52 -19.20
C CYS A 259 9.21 -10.07 -19.12
N HIS A 260 8.18 -9.24 -19.22
CA HIS A 260 6.79 -9.63 -18.99
C HIS A 260 6.05 -9.83 -20.31
N LYS A 261 5.67 -11.08 -20.60
CA LYS A 261 4.79 -11.44 -21.71
C LYS A 261 3.39 -11.68 -21.16
N LYS A 262 2.51 -10.70 -21.38
CA LYS A 262 1.09 -10.87 -21.10
C LYS A 262 0.50 -11.95 -21.99
N ALA A 263 -0.34 -12.81 -21.43
CA ALA A 263 -1.13 -13.75 -22.19
C ALA A 263 -1.85 -12.98 -23.31
N ARG A 264 -1.70 -13.43 -24.57
CA ARG A 264 -2.60 -12.95 -25.62
C ARG A 264 -4.00 -13.38 -25.22
N LYS A 265 -4.81 -12.45 -24.70
CA LYS A 265 -6.26 -12.62 -24.65
C LYS A 265 -6.73 -12.81 -26.09
N MET A 266 -6.89 -14.07 -26.48
CA MET A 266 -7.44 -14.44 -27.76
C MET A 266 -8.91 -13.98 -27.77
N GLY A 267 -9.16 -12.80 -28.34
CA GLY A 267 -10.46 -12.40 -28.87
C GLY A 267 -11.63 -12.14 -27.90
N THR A 268 -11.44 -12.09 -26.58
CA THR A 268 -12.53 -11.69 -25.67
C THR A 268 -12.07 -10.60 -24.71
N LEU A 269 -12.63 -9.40 -24.87
CA LEU A 269 -12.61 -8.38 -23.83
C LEU A 269 -13.15 -9.03 -22.54
N SER A 270 -12.38 -8.97 -21.45
CA SER A 270 -12.88 -9.42 -20.15
C SER A 270 -14.11 -8.59 -19.78
N VAL A 271 -14.94 -9.12 -18.87
CA VAL A 271 -16.10 -8.37 -18.36
C VAL A 271 -15.64 -7.01 -17.80
N SER A 272 -14.45 -6.95 -17.16
CA SER A 272 -13.82 -5.70 -16.73
C SER A 272 -13.51 -4.76 -17.91
N ASP A 273 -12.89 -5.25 -18.99
CA ASP A 273 -12.52 -4.41 -20.14
C ASP A 273 -13.76 -3.82 -20.85
N LYS A 274 -14.89 -4.56 -20.85
CA LYS A 274 -16.17 -4.07 -21.39
C LYS A 274 -16.80 -3.01 -20.49
N ILE A 275 -16.77 -3.23 -19.18
CA ILE A 275 -17.25 -2.28 -18.18
C ILE A 275 -16.40 -1.01 -18.23
N ASP A 276 -15.07 -1.15 -18.31
CA ASP A 276 -14.12 -0.04 -18.36
C ASP A 276 -14.39 0.87 -19.53
N ARG A 277 -14.69 0.33 -20.72
CA ARG A 277 -15.01 1.15 -21.89
C ARG A 277 -16.30 1.99 -21.73
N VAL A 278 -17.25 1.49 -20.96
CA VAL A 278 -18.53 2.16 -20.71
C VAL A 278 -18.39 3.16 -19.56
N VAL A 279 -17.73 2.76 -18.48
CA VAL A 279 -17.52 3.54 -17.26
C VAL A 279 -16.51 4.66 -17.44
N THR A 280 -15.47 4.47 -18.25
CA THR A 280 -14.44 5.50 -18.51
C THR A 280 -14.75 6.43 -19.69
N ASN A 281 -15.92 6.26 -20.32
CA ASN A 281 -16.33 7.18 -21.37
C ASN A 281 -16.56 8.58 -20.78
N ARG A 282 -15.82 9.56 -21.32
CA ARG A 282 -15.75 10.95 -20.83
C ARG A 282 -17.09 11.66 -20.61
N TRP A 283 -18.18 11.21 -21.25
CA TRP A 283 -19.53 11.78 -21.09
C TRP A 283 -20.45 10.91 -20.23
N LEU A 284 -20.26 9.59 -20.20
CA LEU A 284 -21.13 8.66 -19.49
C LEU A 284 -20.66 8.37 -18.07
N ALA A 285 -19.38 8.62 -17.76
CA ALA A 285 -18.79 8.28 -16.47
C ALA A 285 -19.50 8.93 -15.28
N LEU A 286 -19.84 10.22 -15.37
CA LEU A 286 -20.55 10.97 -14.32
C LEU A 286 -22.01 10.51 -14.14
N PRO A 287 -22.83 10.42 -15.21
CA PRO A 287 -24.18 9.84 -15.10
C PRO A 287 -24.17 8.42 -14.53
N ILE A 288 -23.22 7.58 -14.94
CA ILE A 288 -23.07 6.22 -14.41
C ILE A 288 -22.69 6.26 -12.93
N PHE A 289 -21.77 7.13 -12.53
CA PHE A 289 -21.40 7.32 -11.13
C PHE A 289 -22.61 7.67 -10.28
N PHE A 290 -23.40 8.66 -10.69
CA PHE A 290 -24.62 9.02 -9.97
C PHE A 290 -25.63 7.88 -9.94
N ALA A 291 -25.80 7.14 -11.03
CA ALA A 291 -26.70 5.98 -11.08
C ALA A 291 -26.25 4.84 -10.15
N VAL A 292 -24.95 4.56 -10.10
CA VAL A 292 -24.37 3.54 -9.20
C VAL A 292 -24.50 3.97 -7.75
N MET A 293 -24.11 5.21 -7.41
CA MET A 293 -24.26 5.76 -6.07
C MET A 293 -25.72 5.81 -5.61
N TRP A 294 -26.63 6.17 -6.53
CA TRP A 294 -28.06 6.12 -6.27
C TRP A 294 -28.53 4.69 -6.03
N GLY A 295 -28.06 3.71 -6.80
CA GLY A 295 -28.35 2.30 -6.60
C GLY A 295 -27.86 1.78 -5.25
N VAL A 296 -26.63 2.12 -4.85
CA VAL A 296 -26.08 1.79 -3.53
C VAL A 296 -26.93 2.40 -2.42
N TYR A 297 -27.25 3.70 -2.51
CA TYR A 297 -28.11 4.39 -1.55
C TYR A 297 -29.50 3.75 -1.47
N PHE A 298 -30.10 3.44 -2.61
CA PHE A 298 -31.41 2.81 -2.70
C PHE A 298 -31.42 1.42 -2.05
N ILE A 299 -30.42 0.58 -2.34
CA ILE A 299 -30.32 -0.74 -1.75
C ILE A 299 -30.04 -0.66 -0.24
N ALA A 300 -29.08 0.19 0.16
CA ALA A 300 -28.63 0.29 1.54
C ALA A 300 -29.68 0.90 2.48
N ILE A 301 -30.46 1.88 2.02
CA ILE A 301 -31.38 2.64 2.87
C ILE A 301 -32.85 2.29 2.57
N GLN A 302 -33.25 2.32 1.30
CA GLN A 302 -34.67 2.22 0.89
C GLN A 302 -35.17 0.80 0.69
N SER A 303 -34.27 -0.19 0.59
CA SER A 303 -34.64 -1.58 0.35
C SER A 303 -34.19 -2.47 1.51
N VAL A 304 -32.96 -2.94 1.50
CA VAL A 304 -32.48 -3.90 2.49
C VAL A 304 -32.39 -3.24 3.86
N GLY A 305 -31.94 -1.98 3.93
CA GLY A 305 -31.92 -1.21 5.17
C GLY A 305 -33.29 -1.09 5.83
N ASP A 306 -34.32 -0.75 5.05
CA ASP A 306 -35.70 -0.61 5.53
C ASP A 306 -36.27 -1.93 6.09
N LEU A 307 -35.98 -3.05 5.43
CA LEU A 307 -36.34 -4.38 5.95
C LEU A 307 -35.73 -4.65 7.33
N PHE A 308 -34.48 -4.27 7.55
CA PHE A 308 -33.82 -4.42 8.85
C PHE A 308 -34.34 -3.44 9.89
N ILE A 309 -34.71 -2.21 9.51
CA ILE A 309 -35.37 -1.26 10.41
C ILE A 309 -36.64 -1.88 10.96
N GLY A 310 -37.53 -2.35 10.09
CA GLY A 310 -38.80 -2.94 10.51
C GLY A 310 -38.61 -4.14 11.44
N TRP A 311 -37.57 -4.96 11.20
CA TRP A 311 -37.26 -6.08 12.09
C TRP A 311 -36.77 -5.64 13.47
N ILE A 312 -35.92 -4.62 13.54
CA ILE A 312 -35.41 -4.06 14.80
C ILE A 312 -36.52 -3.37 15.58
N GLU A 313 -37.37 -2.60 14.91
CA GLU A 313 -38.52 -1.94 15.53
C GLU A 313 -39.51 -2.97 16.09
N TRP A 314 -39.83 -4.02 15.34
CA TRP A 314 -40.66 -5.12 15.83
C TRP A 314 -40.02 -5.82 17.03
N PHE A 315 -38.71 -6.09 16.98
CA PHE A 315 -38.00 -6.78 18.05
C PHE A 315 -37.94 -5.95 19.35
N PHE A 316 -37.56 -4.67 19.27
CA PHE A 316 -37.46 -3.82 20.47
C PHE A 316 -38.82 -3.31 20.95
N GLY A 317 -39.73 -2.96 20.04
CA GLY A 317 -41.06 -2.46 20.37
C GLY A 317 -42.00 -3.58 20.81
N ASP A 318 -42.34 -4.48 19.88
CA ASP A 318 -43.42 -5.45 20.09
C ASP A 318 -42.96 -6.67 20.88
N LEU A 319 -41.75 -7.19 20.62
CA LEU A 319 -41.29 -8.40 21.30
C LEU A 319 -40.70 -8.09 22.68
N ILE A 320 -39.84 -7.08 22.80
CA ILE A 320 -39.20 -6.74 24.08
C ILE A 320 -40.06 -5.74 24.85
N GLY A 321 -40.37 -4.59 24.25
CA GLY A 321 -41.07 -3.49 24.90
C GLY A 321 -42.43 -3.91 25.45
N ALA A 322 -43.29 -4.51 24.63
CA ALA A 322 -44.63 -4.91 25.06
C ALA A 322 -44.63 -5.99 26.14
N ASN A 323 -43.73 -6.98 26.05
CA ASN A 323 -43.63 -8.04 27.07
C ASN A 323 -43.08 -7.51 28.41
N ILE A 324 -42.12 -6.58 28.37
CA ILE A 324 -41.60 -5.92 29.57
C ILE A 324 -42.66 -5.00 30.18
N ALA A 325 -43.43 -4.27 29.37
CA ALA A 325 -44.54 -3.45 29.84
C ALA A 325 -45.56 -4.31 30.60
N LEU A 326 -46.03 -5.41 30.00
CA LEU A 326 -46.98 -6.32 30.63
C LEU A 326 -46.45 -6.91 31.95
N GLY A 327 -45.17 -7.27 31.99
CA GLY A 327 -44.52 -7.78 33.20
C GLY A 327 -44.43 -6.74 34.32
N LEU A 328 -44.06 -5.49 33.99
CA LEU A 328 -43.96 -4.40 34.95
C LEU A 328 -45.33 -3.96 35.48
N GLU A 329 -46.34 -3.90 34.61
CA GLU A 329 -47.72 -3.59 34.98
C GLU A 329 -48.31 -4.67 35.91
N ALA A 330 -48.03 -5.96 35.64
CA ALA A 330 -48.49 -7.06 36.47
C ALA A 330 -47.94 -7.03 37.91
N ILE A 331 -46.77 -6.42 38.12
CA ILE A 331 -46.14 -6.26 39.45
C ILE A 331 -46.62 -4.98 40.17
N GLY A 332 -47.50 -4.19 39.53
CA GLY A 332 -48.05 -2.95 40.09
C GLY A 332 -47.09 -1.76 39.98
N THR A 333 -46.19 -1.78 39.00
CA THR A 333 -45.22 -0.70 38.79
C THR A 333 -45.93 0.59 38.35
N SER A 334 -45.49 1.74 38.85
CA SER A 334 -46.05 3.05 38.47
C SER A 334 -45.84 3.37 36.99
N ALA A 335 -46.86 3.95 36.34
CA ALA A 335 -46.87 4.21 34.90
C ALA A 335 -45.67 5.03 34.38
N TRP A 336 -45.18 6.01 35.14
CA TRP A 336 -44.02 6.81 34.71
C TRP A 336 -42.72 6.00 34.60
N LEU A 337 -42.56 4.97 35.44
CA LEU A 337 -41.38 4.11 35.44
C LEU A 337 -41.46 3.08 34.32
N VAL A 338 -42.66 2.59 34.00
CA VAL A 338 -42.91 1.76 32.81
C VAL A 338 -42.55 2.53 31.55
N GLY A 339 -43.04 3.77 31.40
CA GLY A 339 -42.70 4.63 30.27
C GLY A 339 -41.20 4.95 30.17
N LEU A 340 -40.52 5.18 31.31
CA LEU A 340 -39.07 5.40 31.31
C LEU A 340 -38.30 4.19 30.76
N VAL A 341 -38.69 2.98 31.14
CA VAL A 341 -38.02 1.75 30.71
C VAL A 341 -38.37 1.41 29.26
N VAL A 342 -39.65 1.45 28.90
CA VAL A 342 -40.14 1.01 27.59
C VAL A 342 -39.89 2.08 26.52
N ASP A 343 -40.41 3.29 26.71
CA ASP A 343 -40.29 4.38 25.72
C ASP A 343 -38.95 5.11 25.81
N GLY A 344 -38.35 5.17 26.99
CA GLY A 344 -37.05 5.82 27.19
C GLY A 344 -35.88 4.92 26.80
N ILE A 345 -35.69 3.82 27.53
CA ILE A 345 -34.50 2.98 27.38
C ILE A 345 -34.64 2.03 26.18
N ILE A 346 -35.70 1.22 26.14
CA ILE A 346 -35.84 0.16 25.13
C ILE A 346 -36.04 0.75 23.73
N ALA A 347 -37.00 1.68 23.57
CA ALA A 347 -37.20 2.35 22.29
C ALA A 347 -36.01 3.23 21.90
N GLY A 348 -35.37 3.90 22.89
CA GLY A 348 -34.15 4.68 22.66
C GLY A 348 -33.02 3.84 22.08
N VAL A 349 -32.70 2.70 22.69
CA VAL A 349 -31.68 1.76 22.20
C VAL A 349 -32.08 1.18 20.84
N GLY A 350 -33.35 0.80 20.67
CA GLY A 350 -33.89 0.33 19.40
C GLY A 350 -33.65 1.33 18.26
N SER A 351 -33.93 2.61 18.49
CA SER A 351 -33.77 3.68 17.49
C SER A 351 -32.32 3.94 17.07
N VAL A 352 -31.34 3.69 17.95
CA VAL A 352 -29.92 3.82 17.60
C VAL A 352 -29.48 2.60 16.78
N LEU A 353 -29.99 1.42 17.12
CA LEU A 353 -29.61 0.18 16.45
C LEU A 353 -30.17 0.06 15.03
N THR A 354 -31.26 0.75 14.68
CA THR A 354 -31.78 0.77 13.30
C THR A 354 -30.79 1.33 12.28
N PHE A 355 -29.87 2.22 12.69
CA PHE A 355 -28.84 2.78 11.81
C PHE A 355 -27.69 1.82 11.51
N VAL A 356 -27.42 0.85 12.39
CA VAL A 356 -26.26 -0.04 12.27
C VAL A 356 -26.32 -0.91 11.01
N PRO A 357 -27.43 -1.61 10.71
CA PRO A 357 -27.54 -2.39 9.47
C PRO A 357 -27.39 -1.54 8.21
N GLN A 358 -27.99 -0.34 8.19
CA GLN A 358 -27.88 0.57 7.04
C GLN A 358 -26.43 0.97 6.77
N MET A 359 -25.70 1.35 7.83
CA MET A 359 -24.29 1.71 7.72
C MET A 359 -23.44 0.51 7.30
N MET A 360 -23.69 -0.68 7.84
CA MET A 360 -22.98 -1.90 7.43
C MET A 360 -23.17 -2.22 5.95
N ILE A 361 -24.40 -2.14 5.44
CA ILE A 361 -24.69 -2.40 4.03
C ILE A 361 -24.07 -1.32 3.14
N LEU A 362 -24.15 -0.05 3.56
CA LEU A 362 -23.51 1.05 2.84
C LEU A 362 -21.99 0.86 2.76
N PHE A 363 -21.32 0.60 3.89
CA PHE A 363 -19.88 0.35 3.92
C PHE A 363 -19.49 -0.91 3.16
N PHE A 364 -20.31 -1.96 3.17
CA PHE A 364 -20.10 -3.14 2.35
C PHE A 364 -20.07 -2.81 0.86
N PHE A 365 -21.02 -2.02 0.36
CA PHE A 365 -21.03 -1.59 -1.04
C PHE A 365 -19.87 -0.64 -1.36
N LEU A 366 -19.52 0.27 -0.45
CA LEU A 366 -18.34 1.14 -0.63
C LEU A 366 -17.04 0.33 -0.70
N ALA A 367 -16.87 -0.66 0.17
CA ALA A 367 -15.73 -1.58 0.14
C ALA A 367 -15.68 -2.37 -1.17
N LEU A 368 -16.82 -2.88 -1.66
CA LEU A 368 -16.90 -3.57 -2.95
C LEU A 368 -16.51 -2.65 -4.11
N MET A 369 -16.94 -1.38 -4.07
CA MET A 369 -16.55 -0.36 -5.04
C MET A 369 -15.05 -0.02 -4.99
N GLU A 370 -14.46 -0.05 -3.81
CA GLU A 370 -13.02 0.13 -3.60
C GLU A 370 -12.22 -1.07 -4.13
N ASP A 371 -12.62 -2.30 -3.77
CA ASP A 371 -11.97 -3.54 -4.17
C ASP A 371 -12.01 -3.78 -5.69
N CYS A 372 -13.09 -3.38 -6.37
CA CYS A 372 -13.16 -3.43 -7.83
C CYS A 372 -12.40 -2.28 -8.52
N GLY A 373 -11.78 -1.38 -7.76
CA GLY A 373 -11.02 -0.23 -8.27
C GLY A 373 -11.88 0.86 -8.90
N TYR A 374 -13.20 0.84 -8.68
CA TYR A 374 -14.11 1.85 -9.24
C TYR A 374 -13.84 3.24 -8.65
N MET A 375 -13.57 3.32 -7.34
CA MET A 375 -13.25 4.59 -6.67
C MET A 375 -11.99 5.26 -7.23
N ALA A 376 -10.93 4.48 -7.49
CA ALA A 376 -9.70 4.98 -8.12
C ALA A 376 -9.95 5.55 -9.53
N ARG A 377 -10.84 4.91 -10.29
CA ARG A 377 -11.21 5.36 -11.65
C ARG A 377 -12.04 6.65 -11.62
N VAL A 378 -12.99 6.76 -10.69
CA VAL A 378 -13.78 7.99 -10.50
C VAL A 378 -12.91 9.15 -10.07
N ALA A 379 -11.99 8.94 -9.12
CA ALA A 379 -11.06 9.97 -8.65
C ALA A 379 -10.25 10.58 -9.82
N PHE A 380 -9.73 9.74 -10.72
CA PHE A 380 -9.01 10.19 -11.92
C PHE A 380 -9.88 11.03 -12.87
N ILE A 381 -11.15 10.67 -13.03
CA ILE A 381 -12.10 11.43 -13.86
C ILE A 381 -12.40 12.80 -13.21
N MET A 382 -12.63 12.83 -11.91
CA MET A 382 -12.92 14.06 -11.15
C MET A 382 -11.73 15.02 -11.16
N ASP A 383 -10.52 14.51 -10.93
CA ASP A 383 -9.27 15.27 -10.96
C ASP A 383 -9.06 15.98 -12.31
N ARG A 384 -9.37 15.31 -13.43
CA ARG A 384 -9.31 15.92 -14.76
C ARG A 384 -10.37 17.00 -15.01
N ILE A 385 -11.54 16.93 -14.38
CA ILE A 385 -12.58 17.97 -14.49
C ILE A 385 -12.21 19.17 -13.63
N PHE A 386 -11.73 18.96 -12.41
CA PHE A 386 -11.30 20.05 -11.53
C PHE A 386 -10.13 20.85 -12.13
N ARG A 387 -9.21 20.19 -12.86
CA ARG A 387 -8.17 20.87 -13.66
C ARG A 387 -8.68 21.81 -14.77
N LYS A 388 -9.96 21.74 -15.17
CA LYS A 388 -10.55 22.69 -16.15
C LYS A 388 -11.19 23.91 -15.49
N PHE A 389 -11.42 23.86 -14.18
CA PHE A 389 -12.01 24.95 -13.40
C PHE A 389 -10.99 25.68 -12.53
N GLY A 390 -9.72 25.23 -12.55
CA GLY A 390 -8.57 25.87 -11.92
C GLY A 390 -7.69 26.57 -12.94
#